data_AF-A0A6G7CH74-F1
#
_entry.id   AF-A0A6G7CH74-F1
#
_cell.length_a   1.000
_cell.length_b   1.000
_cell.length_c   1.000
_cell.angle_alpha   90.00
_cell.angle_beta   90.00
_cell.angle_gamma   90.00
#
_symmetry.space_group_name_H-M   'P 1'
#
loop_
_entity.id
_entity.type
_entity.pdbx_description
1 polymer ?
#
loop_
_entity_poly.entity_id
_entity_poly.type
_entity_poly.pdbx_seq_one_letter_code
_entity_poly.pdbx_strand_id
1 'polypeptide(L)'
;MFDSEFDRLMESADDVVYSTMGVQVRVNDSEPVTAIYEEDLNQFDAMAGRVRKLTFRRTDNIRVRKGDKIEFVSSGKQTTVSSGPYPENGDILVIL
;
A
#
# COMPACT_ATOMS: atom_id res chain seq x y z
N MET A 1 -17.58 -26.01 5.85
CA MET A 1 -18.39 -25.38 4.79
C MET A 1 -18.74 -23.90 5.09
N PHE A 2 -18.27 -23.30 6.19
CA PHE A 2 -18.47 -21.87 6.49
C PHE A 2 -17.30 -20.96 6.04
N ASP A 3 -16.11 -21.51 5.77
CA ASP A 3 -14.95 -20.70 5.37
C ASP A 3 -15.12 -20.05 3.98
N SER A 4 -15.78 -20.72 3.03
CA SER A 4 -15.85 -20.27 1.64
C SER A 4 -16.73 -19.04 1.37
N GLU A 5 -17.70 -18.76 2.25
CA GLU A 5 -18.53 -17.55 2.10
C GLU A 5 -17.87 -16.33 2.74
N PHE A 6 -17.17 -16.54 3.85
CA PHE A 6 -16.43 -15.47 4.54
C PHE A 6 -15.23 -15.01 3.71
N ASP A 7 -14.50 -15.94 3.09
CA ASP A 7 -13.38 -15.64 2.18
C ASP A 7 -13.85 -14.81 0.98
N ARG A 8 -14.98 -15.16 0.36
CA ARG A 8 -15.55 -14.37 -0.76
C ARG A 8 -16.00 -12.98 -0.35
N LEU A 9 -16.57 -12.86 0.86
CA LEU A 9 -16.98 -11.56 1.38
C LEU A 9 -15.77 -10.67 1.68
N MET A 10 -14.69 -11.23 2.23
CA MET A 10 -13.43 -10.51 2.45
C MET A 10 -12.79 -10.08 1.13
N GLU A 11 -12.70 -10.98 0.14
CA GLU A 11 -12.17 -10.65 -1.19
C GLU A 11 -12.97 -9.51 -1.86
N SER A 12 -14.31 -9.55 -1.73
CA SER A 12 -15.16 -8.48 -2.25
C SER A 12 -15.00 -7.15 -1.51
N ALA A 13 -14.72 -7.19 -0.19
CA ALA A 13 -14.49 -6.00 0.61
C ALA A 13 -13.14 -5.35 0.23
N ASP A 14 -12.09 -6.15 0.04
CA ASP A 14 -10.78 -5.66 -0.40
C ASP A 14 -10.89 -4.96 -1.75
N ASP A 15 -11.65 -5.52 -2.71
CA ASP A 15 -11.87 -4.90 -4.02
C ASP A 15 -12.60 -3.56 -3.95
N VAL A 16 -13.57 -3.42 -3.03
CA VAL A 16 -14.25 -2.14 -2.81
C VAL A 16 -13.31 -1.11 -2.17
N VAL A 17 -12.48 -1.51 -1.20
CA VAL A 17 -11.52 -0.62 -0.55
C VAL A 17 -10.49 -0.11 -1.55
N TYR A 18 -9.89 -1.00 -2.34
CA TYR A 18 -8.89 -0.61 -3.34
C TYR A 18 -9.48 0.18 -4.51
N SER A 19 -10.72 -0.09 -4.92
CA SER A 19 -11.37 0.73 -5.96
C SER A 19 -11.75 2.13 -5.48
N THR A 20 -12.04 2.29 -4.18
CA THR A 20 -12.48 3.58 -3.61
C THR A 20 -11.32 4.41 -3.08
N MET A 21 -10.32 3.79 -2.45
CA MET A 21 -9.21 4.45 -1.76
C MET A 21 -7.83 4.09 -2.31
N GLY A 22 -7.77 3.17 -3.28
CA GLY A 22 -6.51 2.79 -3.92
C GLY A 22 -5.97 3.92 -4.79
N VAL A 23 -4.66 4.15 -4.65
CA VAL A 23 -3.89 5.05 -5.50
C VAL A 23 -3.02 4.25 -6.45
N GLN A 24 -2.95 4.70 -7.71
CA GLN A 24 -2.01 4.12 -8.66
C GLN A 24 -0.60 4.63 -8.39
N VAL A 25 0.31 3.71 -8.14
CA VAL A 25 1.72 3.98 -7.89
C VAL A 25 2.61 3.12 -8.77
N ARG A 26 3.80 3.62 -9.07
CA ARG A 26 4.83 2.90 -9.82
C ARG A 26 6.07 2.74 -8.95
N VAL A 27 6.64 1.53 -8.93
CA VAL A 27 7.85 1.22 -8.15
C VAL A 27 9.04 1.09 -9.09
N ASN A 28 10.05 1.96 -8.99
CA ASN A 28 11.26 1.92 -9.83
C ASN A 28 10.97 1.70 -11.33
N ASP A 29 10.08 2.50 -11.92
CA ASP A 29 9.70 2.41 -13.34
C ASP A 29 8.92 1.13 -13.75
N SER A 30 8.34 0.39 -12.79
CA SER A 30 7.49 -0.78 -13.04
C SER A 30 6.18 -0.47 -13.77
N GLU A 31 5.37 -1.50 -14.01
CA GLU A 31 3.96 -1.27 -14.32
C GLU A 31 3.25 -0.60 -13.12
N PRO A 32 2.28 0.30 -13.37
CA PRO A 32 1.45 0.87 -12.32
C PRO A 32 0.67 -0.20 -11.57
N VAL A 33 0.64 -0.07 -10.26
CA VAL A 33 -0.09 -0.97 -9.35
C VAL A 33 -0.98 -0.16 -8.43
N THR A 34 -2.03 -0.78 -7.90
CA THR A 34 -2.95 -0.11 -6.97
C THR A 34 -2.50 -0.39 -5.55
N ALA A 35 -2.21 0.66 -4.78
CA ALA A 35 -1.82 0.55 -3.38
C ALA A 35 -2.74 1.41 -2.52
N ILE A 36 -2.93 1.05 -1.26
CA ILE A 36 -3.63 1.91 -0.30
C ILE A 36 -2.63 2.88 0.28
N TYR A 37 -2.95 4.18 0.21
CA TYR A 37 -2.15 5.24 0.81
C TYR A 37 -2.79 5.71 2.11
N GLU A 38 -2.07 5.55 3.21
CA GLU A 38 -2.53 5.97 4.53
C GLU A 38 -1.62 7.08 5.07
N GLU A 39 -2.24 8.19 5.46
CA GLU A 39 -1.60 9.25 6.26
C GLU A 39 -2.16 9.21 7.67
N ASP A 40 -1.42 8.58 8.59
CA ASP A 40 -1.76 8.64 10.01
C ASP A 40 -1.50 10.05 10.56
N LEU A 41 -2.57 10.71 11.00
CA LEU A 41 -2.55 12.01 11.69
C LEU A 41 -2.35 11.87 13.21
N ASN A 42 -1.77 10.75 13.67
CA ASN A 42 -1.59 10.54 15.09
C ASN A 42 -0.49 11.48 15.62
N GLN A 43 -0.82 12.30 16.63
CA GLN A 43 0.03 13.42 17.06
C GLN A 43 1.40 12.96 17.60
N PHE A 44 1.51 11.71 18.08
CA PHE A 44 2.78 11.11 18.48
C PHE A 44 3.63 10.66 17.27
N ASP A 45 3.03 10.08 16.23
CA ASP A 45 3.72 9.70 14.98
C ASP A 45 4.08 10.92 14.13
N ALA A 46 3.32 12.00 14.24
CA ALA A 46 3.63 13.29 13.62
C ALA A 46 4.90 13.92 14.19
N MET A 47 5.22 13.70 15.48
CA MET A 47 6.48 14.15 16.11
C MET A 47 7.69 13.32 15.65
N ALA A 48 7.48 12.07 15.21
CA ALA A 48 8.52 11.22 14.63
C ALA A 48 8.75 11.46 13.12
N GLY A 49 7.92 12.32 12.49
CA GLY A 49 7.99 12.65 11.07
C GLY A 49 7.04 11.80 10.25
N ARG A 50 5.80 12.29 10.07
CA ARG A 50 4.78 11.86 9.10
C ARG A 50 5.03 10.47 8.49
N VAL A 51 4.61 9.42 9.19
CA VAL A 51 4.72 8.03 8.71
C VAL A 51 3.67 7.79 7.61
N ARG A 52 4.00 8.21 6.39
CA ARG A 52 3.20 7.88 5.20
C ARG A 52 3.38 6.41 4.90
N LYS A 53 2.27 5.67 4.82
CA LYS A 53 2.29 4.24 4.56
C LYS A 53 1.72 3.94 3.18
N LEU A 54 2.29 2.94 2.54
CA LEU A 54 1.73 2.33 1.34
C LEU A 54 1.59 0.83 1.56
N THR A 55 0.37 0.35 1.34
CA THR A 55 0.03 -1.07 1.46
C THR A 55 -0.26 -1.63 0.08
N PHE A 56 0.55 -2.59 -0.34
CA PHE A 56 0.47 -3.30 -1.61
C PHE A 56 -0.16 -4.66 -1.41
N ARG A 57 -1.08 -5.04 -2.30
CA ARG A 57 -1.62 -6.39 -2.28
C ARG A 57 -0.53 -7.40 -2.59
N ARG A 58 -0.51 -8.51 -1.85
CA ARG A 58 0.43 -9.59 -2.13
C ARG A 58 0.19 -10.26 -3.50
N THR A 59 -1.04 -10.22 -4.00
CA THR A 59 -1.44 -10.78 -5.30
C THR A 59 -0.79 -10.07 -6.48
N ASP A 60 -0.39 -8.81 -6.33
CA ASP A 60 0.25 -8.01 -7.39
C ASP A 60 1.71 -8.44 -7.66
N ASN A 61 2.25 -9.36 -6.85
CA ASN A 61 3.59 -9.95 -7.01
C ASN A 61 4.73 -8.91 -7.05
N ILE A 62 4.53 -7.77 -6.39
CA ILE A 62 5.47 -6.65 -6.35
C ILE A 62 6.57 -6.94 -5.33
N ARG A 63 7.80 -6.58 -5.68
CA ARG A 63 8.94 -6.60 -4.76
C ARG A 63 9.38 -5.18 -4.44
N VAL A 64 8.80 -4.62 -3.39
CA VAL A 64 9.19 -3.30 -2.86
C VAL A 64 10.26 -3.47 -1.77
N ARG A 65 11.25 -2.59 -1.75
CA ARG A 65 12.37 -2.56 -0.80
C ARG A 65 12.64 -1.14 -0.32
N LYS A 66 13.27 -1.02 0.84
CA LYS A 66 13.83 0.25 1.31
C LYS A 66 14.77 0.85 0.27
N GLY A 67 14.57 2.13 -0.03
CA GLY A 67 15.30 2.88 -1.04
C GLY A 67 14.66 2.87 -2.43
N ASP A 68 13.61 2.08 -2.66
CA ASP A 68 12.88 2.10 -3.93
C ASP A 68 12.15 3.43 -4.12
N LYS A 69 12.10 3.89 -5.37
CA LYS A 69 11.33 5.08 -5.75
C LYS A 69 9.89 4.69 -6.00
N ILE A 70 8.98 5.46 -5.40
CA ILE A 70 7.55 5.37 -5.64
C ILE A 70 7.09 6.63 -6.36
N GLU A 71 6.47 6.46 -7.51
CA GLU A 71 5.83 7.53 -8.28
C GLU A 71 4.31 7.40 -8.19
N PHE A 72 3.62 8.45 -7.75
CA PHE A 72 2.16 8.52 -7.75
C PHE A 72 1.68 8.92 -9.14
N VAL A 73 1.09 7.99 -9.88
CA VAL A 73 0.73 8.15 -11.31
C VAL A 73 -0.22 9.33 -11.53
N SER A 74 -1.16 9.56 -10.60
CA SER A 74 -2.14 10.65 -10.71
C SER A 74 -1.54 12.06 -10.57
N SER A 75 -0.43 12.21 -9.85
CA SER A 75 0.17 13.51 -9.52
C SER A 75 1.57 13.71 -10.10
N GLY A 76 2.21 12.65 -10.59
CA GLY A 76 3.62 12.64 -10.98
C GLY A 76 4.59 12.84 -9.82
N LYS A 77 4.09 12.86 -8.57
CA LYS A 77 4.92 13.07 -7.39
C LYS A 77 5.75 11.82 -7.11
N GLN A 78 7.03 12.03 -6.80
CA GLN A 78 7.94 10.94 -6.41
C GLN A 78 8.26 11.01 -4.92
N THR A 79 8.40 9.84 -4.31
CA THR A 79 8.90 9.65 -2.95
C THR A 79 9.77 8.39 -2.92
N THR A 80 10.43 8.13 -1.79
CA THR A 80 11.30 6.98 -1.64
C THR A 80 10.85 6.15 -0.47
N VAL A 81 10.98 4.83 -0.55
CA VAL A 81 10.68 3.95 0.57
C VAL A 81 11.72 4.16 1.67
N SER A 82 11.28 4.69 2.80
CA SER A 82 12.12 4.94 3.98
C SER A 82 12.32 3.68 4.83
N SER A 83 11.33 2.79 4.89
CA SER A 83 11.40 1.53 5.63
C SER A 83 10.46 0.43 5.12
N GLY A 84 10.74 -0.82 5.49
CA GLY A 84 10.02 -2.02 5.05
C GLY A 84 10.80 -2.85 4.00
N PRO A 85 10.19 -3.89 3.41
CA PRO A 85 8.77 -4.26 3.53
C PRO A 85 8.43 -4.95 4.86
N TYR A 86 7.24 -4.66 5.40
CA TYR A 86 6.65 -5.32 6.56
C TYR A 86 5.42 -6.12 6.11
N PRO A 87 5.26 -7.38 6.55
CA PRO A 87 4.04 -8.13 6.32
C PRO A 87 2.94 -7.63 7.26
N GLU A 88 1.80 -7.21 6.71
CA GLU A 88 0.64 -6.76 7.50
C GLU A 88 -0.64 -7.37 6.90
N ASN A 89 -1.38 -8.15 7.70
CA ASN A 89 -2.65 -8.79 7.31
C ASN A 89 -2.62 -9.60 5.99
N GLY A 90 -1.44 -10.08 5.56
CA GLY A 90 -1.27 -10.82 4.31
C GLY A 90 -0.77 -9.96 3.14
N ASP A 91 -0.74 -8.65 3.32
CA ASP A 91 -0.26 -7.64 2.38
C ASP A 91 1.15 -7.14 2.74
N ILE A 92 1.70 -6.31 1.85
CA ILE A 92 3.03 -5.73 1.96
C ILE A 92 2.89 -4.25 2.30
N LEU A 93 3.24 -3.87 3.52
CA LEU A 93 3.34 -2.48 3.93
C LEU A 93 4.76 -1.95 3.77
N VAL A 94 4.88 -0.73 3.27
CA VAL A 94 6.11 0.06 3.29
C VAL A 94 5.85 1.46 3.84
N ILE A 95 6.92 2.06 4.35
CA ILE A 95 6.91 3.45 4.83
C ILE A 95 7.64 4.30 3.80
N LEU A 96 7.06 5.46 3.47
CA LEU A 96 7.59 6.44 2.51
C LEU A 96 8.43 7.54 3.17
#